data_AF-R7S762-F1
#
_entry.id   AF-R7S762-F1
#
_cell.length_a   1.000
_cell.length_b   1.000
_cell.length_c   1.000
_cell.angle_alpha   90.00
_cell.angle_beta   90.00
_cell.angle_gamma   90.00
#
_symmetry.space_group_name_H-M   'P 1'
#
loop_
_entity.id
_entity.type
_entity.pdbx_description
1 polymer ?
#
loop_
_entity_poly.entity_id
_entity_poly.type
_entity_poly.pdbx_seq_one_letter_code
_entity_poly.pdbx_strand_id
1 'polypeptide(L)'
;MEVDGETYEVFASIFSIGRDKKGTLAWGDFVKVAMTKLGFTYHSLKGSKRQFRPKSPGPPLPCDEPHGKKKGVITRDVKGRLATKLGRLYGWDADTFIPQE
;
A
#
# COMPACT_ATOMS: atom_id res chain seq x y z
N MET A 1 12.35 -7.27 4.38
CA MET A 1 11.66 -6.72 5.56
C MET A 1 10.68 -7.75 6.04
N GLU A 2 10.85 -8.21 7.27
CA GLU A 2 9.91 -9.11 7.90
C GLU A 2 8.63 -8.38 8.31
N VAL A 3 7.49 -8.95 7.97
CA VAL A 3 6.16 -8.40 8.28
C VAL A 3 5.20 -9.53 8.64
N ASP A 4 4.15 -9.21 9.41
CA ASP A 4 3.09 -10.19 9.67
C ASP A 4 2.37 -10.64 8.40
N GLY A 5 1.69 -11.78 8.46
CA GLY A 5 1.00 -12.38 7.32
C GLY A 5 -0.03 -11.46 6.67
N GLU A 6 -0.80 -10.69 7.45
CA GLU A 6 -1.81 -9.77 6.91
C GLU A 6 -1.16 -8.64 6.10
N THR A 7 -0.06 -8.08 6.61
CA THR A 7 0.73 -7.05 5.94
C THR A 7 1.35 -7.60 4.66
N TYR A 8 1.89 -8.82 4.72
CA TYR A 8 2.44 -9.51 3.56
C TYR A 8 1.37 -9.70 2.49
N GLU A 9 0.17 -10.14 2.82
CA GLU A 9 -0.93 -10.34 1.85
C GLU A 9 -1.27 -9.05 1.09
N VAL A 10 -1.29 -7.90 1.78
CA VAL A 10 -1.55 -6.61 1.16
C VAL A 10 -0.44 -6.25 0.16
N PHE A 11 0.83 -6.34 0.55
CA PHE A 11 1.95 -6.01 -0.35
C PHE A 11 2.11 -7.03 -1.48
N ALA A 12 1.90 -8.31 -1.20
CA ALA A 12 1.86 -9.36 -2.20
C ALA A 12 0.80 -9.05 -3.27
N SER A 13 -0.36 -8.54 -2.87
CA SER A 13 -1.38 -8.10 -3.81
C SER A 13 -0.98 -6.84 -4.60
N ILE A 14 -0.30 -5.88 -3.97
CA ILE A 14 0.17 -4.64 -4.64
C ILE A 14 1.26 -4.95 -5.67
N PHE A 15 2.26 -5.75 -5.31
CA PHE A 15 3.38 -6.14 -6.17
C PHE A 15 3.07 -7.34 -7.08
N SER A 16 1.83 -7.85 -7.05
CA SER A 16 1.40 -9.00 -7.83
C SER A 16 2.27 -10.25 -7.62
N ILE A 17 2.66 -10.50 -6.37
CA ILE A 17 3.38 -11.70 -5.94
C ILE A 17 2.40 -12.87 -5.97
N GLY A 18 2.61 -13.81 -6.90
CA GLY A 18 1.74 -14.96 -7.13
C GLY A 18 0.60 -14.71 -8.12
N ARG A 19 0.17 -15.76 -8.84
CA ARG A 19 -0.80 -15.65 -9.95
C ARG A 19 -2.22 -15.28 -9.50
N ASP A 20 -2.58 -15.60 -8.26
CA ASP A 20 -3.97 -15.52 -7.76
C ASP A 20 -4.28 -14.27 -6.93
N LYS A 21 -3.28 -13.44 -6.58
CA LYS A 21 -3.48 -12.25 -5.74
C LYS A 21 -3.90 -10.99 -6.52
N LYS A 22 -4.43 -11.18 -7.73
CA LYS A 22 -4.84 -10.12 -8.67
C LYS A 22 -6.20 -9.48 -8.37
N GLY A 23 -6.87 -9.89 -7.29
CA GLY A 23 -8.17 -9.38 -6.87
C GLY A 23 -8.18 -7.89 -6.51
N THR A 24 -9.31 -7.37 -6.05
CA THR A 24 -9.40 -6.02 -5.47
C THR A 24 -8.79 -5.98 -4.07
N LEU A 25 -8.19 -4.86 -3.66
CA LEU A 25 -7.68 -4.65 -2.29
C LEU A 25 -8.53 -3.60 -1.60
N ALA A 26 -8.95 -3.82 -0.36
CA ALA A 26 -9.67 -2.79 0.36
C ALA A 26 -8.73 -1.63 0.72
N TRP A 27 -9.22 -0.40 0.56
CA TRP A 27 -8.49 0.80 0.97
C TRP A 27 -8.16 0.76 2.47
N GLY A 28 -9.09 0.25 3.28
CA GLY A 28 -8.91 0.09 4.72
C GLY A 28 -7.71 -0.80 5.06
N ASP A 29 -7.54 -1.92 4.36
CA ASP A 29 -6.42 -2.85 4.58
C ASP A 29 -5.09 -2.19 4.21
N PHE A 30 -5.04 -1.50 3.07
CA PHE A 30 -3.85 -0.74 2.69
C PHE A 30 -3.46 0.31 3.75
N VAL A 31 -4.43 1.06 4.27
CA VAL A 31 -4.17 2.10 5.28
C VAL A 31 -3.77 1.49 6.62
N LYS A 32 -4.66 0.65 7.19
CA LYS A 32 -4.56 0.20 8.58
C LYS A 32 -3.63 -0.99 8.76
N VAL A 33 -3.71 -1.96 7.85
CA VAL A 33 -2.97 -3.22 7.96
C VAL A 33 -1.57 -3.07 7.39
N ALA A 34 -1.41 -2.43 6.23
CA ALA A 34 -0.07 -2.29 5.64
C ALA A 34 0.68 -1.04 6.10
N MET A 35 0.25 0.15 5.68
CA MET A 35 1.06 1.37 5.87
C MET A 35 1.20 1.75 7.35
N THR A 36 0.11 1.68 8.12
CA THR A 36 0.15 2.07 9.54
C THR A 36 0.99 1.11 10.38
N LYS A 37 0.92 -0.21 10.15
CA LYS A 37 1.77 -1.19 10.85
C LYS A 37 3.25 -1.02 10.52
N LEU A 38 3.59 -0.62 9.29
CA LEU A 38 4.95 -0.21 8.92
C LEU A 38 5.40 1.13 9.53
N GLY A 39 4.58 1.73 10.39
CA GLY A 39 4.90 2.97 11.10
C GLY A 39 4.64 4.24 10.28
N PHE A 40 3.90 4.17 9.17
CA PHE A 40 3.50 5.37 8.47
C PHE A 40 2.32 6.03 9.17
N THR A 41 2.36 7.36 9.27
CA THR A 41 1.23 8.16 9.75
C THR A 41 0.34 8.54 8.57
N TYR A 42 -0.96 8.27 8.68
CA TYR A 42 -1.96 8.59 7.67
C TYR A 42 -2.56 9.98 7.88
N HIS A 43 -2.50 10.82 6.84
CA HIS A 43 -3.04 12.18 6.85
C HIS A 43 -4.08 12.36 5.75
N SER A 44 -5.24 12.89 6.14
CA SER A 44 -6.26 13.37 5.21
C SER A 44 -5.95 14.78 4.76
N LEU A 45 -5.84 14.97 3.44
CA LEU A 45 -5.74 16.30 2.81
C LEU A 45 -7.10 16.67 2.19
N LYS A 46 -7.15 17.78 1.45
CA LYS A 46 -8.38 18.25 0.78
C LYS A 46 -8.91 17.22 -0.23
N GLY A 47 -10.19 16.91 -0.17
CA GLY A 47 -10.87 16.00 -1.09
C GLY A 47 -10.49 14.54 -0.86
N SER A 48 -10.21 13.80 -1.95
CA SER A 48 -9.71 12.41 -1.90
C SER A 48 -8.21 12.30 -1.63
N LYS A 49 -7.47 13.42 -1.61
CA LYS A 49 -6.03 13.39 -1.42
C LYS A 49 -5.67 12.91 -0.02
N ARG A 50 -4.76 11.94 0.06
CA ARG A 50 -4.17 11.42 1.29
C ARG A 50 -2.66 11.45 1.21
N GLN A 51 -2.02 11.42 2.37
CA GLN A 51 -0.58 11.37 2.48
C GLN A 51 -0.18 10.42 3.61
N PHE A 52 0.73 9.49 3.31
CA PHE A 52 1.37 8.64 4.31
C PHE A 52 2.77 9.18 4.58
N ARG A 53 3.11 9.43 5.85
CA ARG A 53 4.44 9.93 6.25
C ARG A 53 5.22 8.84 6.98
N PRO A 54 6.42 8.45 6.52
CA PRO A 54 7.23 7.45 7.21
C PRO A 54 7.69 7.95 8.59
N LYS A 55 7.92 7.03 9.53
CA LYS A 55 8.53 7.34 10.84
C LYS A 55 10.02 7.67 10.73
N SER A 56 10.73 7.00 9.82
CA SER A 56 12.13 7.23 9.48
C SER A 56 12.25 8.28 8.37
N PRO A 57 13.41 8.96 8.20
CA PRO A 57 13.61 9.92 7.12
C PRO A 57 13.31 9.28 5.76
N GLY A 58 12.35 9.86 5.06
CA GLY A 58 11.91 9.41 3.75
C GLY A 58 10.85 10.36 3.19
N PRO A 59 10.69 10.42 1.86
CA PRO A 59 9.68 11.27 1.25
C PRO A 59 8.27 10.77 1.64
N PRO A 60 7.28 11.65 1.80
CA PRO A 60 5.91 11.22 2.00
C PRO A 60 5.37 10.49 0.76
N LEU A 61 4.46 9.54 0.97
CA LEU A 61 3.71 8.88 -0.10
C LEU A 61 2.34 9.57 -0.27
N PRO A 62 2.15 10.42 -1.29
CA PRO A 62 0.81 10.89 -1.64
C PRO A 62 0.01 9.76 -2.29
N CYS A 63 -1.26 9.64 -1.95
CA CYS A 63 -2.16 8.65 -2.55
C CYS A 63 -3.58 9.22 -2.56
N ASP A 64 -4.35 8.97 -3.62
CA ASP A 64 -5.74 9.39 -3.67
C ASP A 64 -6.61 8.25 -3.15
N GLU A 65 -7.43 8.53 -2.14
CA GLU A 65 -8.41 7.59 -1.62
C GLU A 65 -9.46 7.28 -2.71
N PRO A 66 -9.77 6.00 -2.98
CA PRO A 66 -10.77 5.62 -3.95
C PRO A 66 -12.13 6.27 -3.65
N HIS A 67 -12.71 6.92 -4.67
CA HIS A 67 -13.96 7.65 -4.57
C HIS A 67 -14.95 7.28 -5.68
N GLY A 68 -16.19 7.76 -5.58
CA GLY A 68 -17.26 7.46 -6.55
C GLY A 68 -17.60 5.96 -6.62
N LYS A 69 -17.72 5.42 -7.84
CA LYS A 69 -18.06 4.00 -8.09
C LYS A 69 -17.04 2.99 -7.56
N LYS A 70 -15.83 3.44 -7.21
CA LYS A 70 -14.72 2.60 -6.70
C LYS A 70 -14.45 2.85 -5.21
N LYS A 71 -15.38 3.49 -4.49
CA LYS A 71 -15.19 3.87 -3.08
C LYS A 71 -14.75 2.66 -2.25
N GLY A 72 -13.67 2.83 -1.48
CA GLY A 72 -13.14 1.80 -0.58
C GLY A 72 -12.33 0.70 -1.27
N VAL A 73 -12.17 0.72 -2.60
CA VAL A 73 -11.52 -0.37 -3.34
C VAL A 73 -10.34 0.13 -4.18
N ILE A 74 -9.16 -0.45 -3.94
CA ILE A 74 -7.97 -0.30 -4.76
C ILE A 74 -8.01 -1.32 -5.90
N THR A 75 -8.31 -0.82 -7.09
CA THR A 75 -8.34 -1.62 -8.33
C THR A 75 -6.93 -1.99 -8.82
N ARG A 76 -6.82 -3.00 -9.68
CA ARG A 76 -5.56 -3.46 -10.28
C ARG A 76 -4.68 -2.33 -10.84
N ASP A 77 -5.25 -1.40 -11.59
CA ASP A 77 -4.48 -0.29 -12.17
C ASP A 77 -3.87 0.62 -11.09
N VAL A 78 -4.61 0.85 -10.01
CA VAL A 78 -4.14 1.64 -8.87
C VAL A 78 -3.03 0.89 -8.13
N LYS A 79 -3.13 -0.44 -8.00
CA LYS A 79 -2.06 -1.27 -7.43
C LYS A 79 -0.76 -1.14 -8.23
N GLY A 80 -0.81 -1.25 -9.55
CA GLY A 80 0.38 -1.11 -10.40
C GLY A 80 1.04 0.27 -10.28
N ARG A 81 0.23 1.34 -10.23
CA ARG A 81 0.73 2.71 -9.98
C ARG A 81 1.33 2.85 -8.58
N LEU A 82 0.71 2.22 -7.58
CA LEU A 82 1.18 2.22 -6.20
C LEU A 82 2.50 1.47 -6.06
N ALA A 83 2.61 0.26 -6.63
CA ALA A 83 3.85 -0.52 -6.67
C ALA A 83 5.00 0.28 -7.29
N THR A 84 4.76 0.88 -8.47
CA THR A 84 5.75 1.75 -9.12
C THR A 84 6.19 2.90 -8.22
N LYS A 85 5.25 3.51 -7.49
CA LYS A 85 5.54 4.65 -6.61
C LYS A 85 6.30 4.24 -5.36
N LEU A 86 5.95 3.13 -4.74
CA LEU A 86 6.66 2.55 -3.60
C LEU A 86 8.10 2.17 -3.98
N GLY A 87 8.29 1.57 -5.16
CA GLY A 87 9.63 1.30 -5.70
C GLY A 87 10.46 2.56 -5.91
N ARG A 88 9.87 3.62 -6.47
CA ARG A 88 10.59 4.90 -6.66
C ARG A 88 10.92 5.62 -5.36
N LEU A 89 10.05 5.59 -4.36
CA LEU A 89 10.22 6.36 -3.11
C LEU A 89 11.06 5.63 -2.07
N TYR A 90 10.96 4.31 -2.01
CA TYR A 90 11.54 3.50 -0.94
C TYR A 90 12.37 2.31 -1.44
N GLY A 91 12.48 2.10 -2.75
CA GLY A 91 13.15 0.94 -3.32
C GLY A 91 12.38 -0.37 -3.15
N TRP A 92 11.08 -0.30 -2.82
CA TRP A 92 10.28 -1.50 -2.53
C TRP A 92 9.77 -2.20 -3.79
N ASP A 93 9.83 -3.53 -3.77
CA ASP A 93 9.43 -4.44 -4.83
C ASP A 93 8.84 -5.75 -4.25
N ALA A 94 8.71 -6.77 -5.11
CA ALA A 94 8.19 -8.08 -4.74
C ALA A 94 9.05 -8.81 -3.69
N ASP A 95 10.36 -8.58 -3.67
CA ASP A 95 11.29 -9.29 -2.78
C ASP A 95 11.53 -8.54 -1.47
N THR A 96 10.98 -7.32 -1.36
CA THR A 96 11.14 -6.47 -0.20
C THR A 96 10.47 -7.02 1.06
N PHE A 97 9.35 -7.74 0.92
CA PHE A 97 8.54 -8.20 2.04
C PHE A 97 8.59 -9.72 2.17
N ILE A 98 8.92 -10.19 3.37
CA ILE A 98 8.92 -11.61 3.72
C ILE A 98 7.99 -11.82 4.93
N PRO A 99 7.13 -12.85 4.92
CA PRO A 99 6.26 -13.13 6.06
C PRO A 99 7.09 -13.61 7.25
N GLN A 100 6.74 -13.16 8.45
CA GLN A 100 7.24 -13.74 9.70
C GLN A 100 6.66 -15.14 9.88
N GLU A 101 7.51 -16.09 10.29
CA GLU A 101 7.10 -17.46 10.67
C GLU A 101 6.33 -17.50 12.00
#